data_AF-V5GUJ4-F1
#
_entry.id   AF-V5GUJ4-F1
#
_cell.length_a   1.000
_cell.length_b   1.000
_cell.length_c   1.000
_cell.angle_alpha   90.00
_cell.angle_beta   90.00
_cell.angle_gamma   90.00
#
_symmetry.space_group_name_H-M   'P 1'
#
loop_
_entity.id
_entity.type
_entity.pdbx_description
1 polymer ?
#
loop_
_entity_poly.entity_id
_entity_poly.type
_entity_poly.pdbx_seq_one_letter_code
_entity_poly.pdbx_strand_id
1 'polypeptide(L)'
;MSLPKALAQILFVGTQIVGKAFLEAGRQAGRNARAGRVEASAAGAAGVGSGSAASPSDQLTRTHRMTLDEAKLILNLKQDVSAAGLSKSAPAAAATEGEGKSILDQVREAMVKNYDHLFATNAPPAPKGQTGGGAGSFYIQSKVVRARERIEAEWGLLNAGKEAEAGAADASAAEGKADQANKMP
;
A
#
# COMPACT_ATOMS: atom_id res chain seq x y z
N MET A 1 -35.72 23.56 -41.30
CA MET A 1 -34.56 23.93 -40.44
C MET A 1 -33.36 24.18 -41.34
N SER A 2 -32.86 25.41 -41.44
CA SER A 2 -31.71 25.70 -42.32
C SER A 2 -30.43 25.11 -41.73
N LEU A 3 -29.79 24.19 -42.46
CA LEU A 3 -28.55 23.48 -42.10
C LEU A 3 -27.45 24.39 -41.47
N PRO A 4 -27.23 25.64 -41.93
CA PRO A 4 -26.22 26.52 -41.32
C PRO A 4 -26.53 26.91 -39.87
N LYS A 5 -27.81 27.08 -39.52
CA LYS A 5 -28.22 27.44 -38.15
C LYS A 5 -28.10 26.25 -37.20
N ALA A 6 -28.34 25.04 -37.68
CA ALA A 6 -28.16 23.81 -36.89
C ALA A 6 -26.68 23.55 -36.56
N LEU A 7 -25.78 23.75 -37.53
CA LEU A 7 -24.34 23.60 -37.31
C LEU A 7 -23.81 24.63 -36.30
N ALA A 8 -24.22 25.89 -36.42
CA ALA A 8 -23.85 26.93 -35.45
C ALA A 8 -24.35 26.62 -34.03
N GLN A 9 -25.57 26.08 -33.92
CA GLN A 9 -26.17 25.71 -32.64
C GLN A 9 -25.46 24.51 -31.98
N ILE A 10 -25.14 23.46 -32.75
CA ILE A 10 -24.37 22.31 -32.25
C ILE A 10 -22.98 22.75 -31.77
N LEU A 11 -22.33 23.64 -32.52
CA LEU A 11 -20.99 24.10 -32.19
C LEU A 11 -20.97 24.95 -30.91
N PHE A 12 -21.97 25.84 -30.75
CA PHE A 12 -22.13 26.68 -29.56
C PHE A 12 -22.51 25.88 -28.30
N VAL A 13 -23.44 24.94 -28.42
CA VAL A 13 -23.84 24.08 -27.29
C VAL A 13 -22.72 23.09 -26.92
N GLY A 14 -21.99 22.56 -27.92
CA GLY A 14 -20.86 21.68 -27.72
C GLY A 14 -19.71 22.33 -26.94
N THR A 15 -19.37 23.59 -27.24
CA THR A 15 -18.30 24.31 -26.52
C THR A 15 -18.66 24.60 -25.06
N GLN A 16 -19.93 24.89 -24.76
CA GLN A 16 -20.37 25.15 -23.39
C GLN A 16 -20.32 23.89 -22.50
N ILE A 17 -20.63 22.72 -23.06
CA ILE A 17 -20.61 21.44 -22.32
C ILE A 17 -19.17 21.02 -22.04
N VAL A 18 -18.29 21.08 -23.05
CA VAL A 18 -16.87 20.69 -22.90
C VAL A 18 -16.15 21.63 -21.93
N GLY A 19 -16.40 22.95 -21.99
CA GLY A 19 -15.79 23.91 -21.09
C GLY A 19 -16.19 23.71 -19.62
N LYS A 20 -17.47 23.44 -19.34
CA LYS A 20 -17.95 23.18 -17.97
C LYS A 20 -17.39 21.87 -17.41
N ALA A 21 -17.33 20.81 -18.22
CA ALA A 21 -16.79 19.52 -17.81
C ALA A 21 -15.28 19.61 -17.51
N PHE A 22 -14.49 20.31 -18.35
CA PHE A 22 -13.06 20.53 -18.08
C PHE A 22 -12.80 21.38 -16.84
N LEU A 23 -13.63 22.38 -16.56
CA LEU A 23 -13.49 23.20 -15.35
C LEU A 23 -13.81 22.39 -14.09
N GLU A 24 -14.85 21.56 -14.13
CA GLU A 24 -15.24 20.72 -12.99
C GLU A 24 -14.25 19.58 -12.75
N ALA A 25 -13.81 18.91 -13.83
CA ALA A 25 -12.74 17.91 -13.78
C ALA A 25 -11.40 18.54 -13.35
N GLY A 26 -11.08 19.75 -13.80
CA GLY A 26 -9.91 20.51 -13.35
C GLY A 26 -9.99 20.89 -11.87
N ARG A 27 -11.19 21.23 -11.37
CA ARG A 27 -11.42 21.49 -9.95
C ARG A 27 -11.38 20.21 -9.12
N GLN A 28 -11.84 19.09 -9.65
CA GLN A 28 -11.77 17.76 -9.01
C GLN A 28 -10.33 17.22 -8.98
N ALA A 29 -9.60 17.34 -10.09
CA ALA A 29 -8.17 17.07 -10.17
C ALA A 29 -7.38 18.02 -9.25
N GLY A 30 -7.77 19.29 -9.16
CA GLY A 30 -7.19 20.25 -8.22
C GLY A 30 -7.45 19.89 -6.76
N ARG A 31 -8.63 19.33 -6.42
CA ARG A 31 -8.94 18.83 -5.07
C ARG A 31 -8.20 17.52 -4.76
N ASN A 32 -8.07 16.60 -5.71
CA ASN A 32 -7.29 15.38 -5.54
C ASN A 32 -5.79 15.64 -5.50
N ALA A 33 -5.29 16.58 -6.32
CA ALA A 33 -3.90 17.02 -6.32
C ALA A 33 -3.59 17.91 -5.12
N ARG A 34 -4.56 18.65 -4.55
CA ARG A 34 -4.41 19.30 -3.24
C ARG A 34 -4.58 18.32 -2.10
N ALA A 35 -5.36 17.26 -2.21
CA ALA A 35 -5.32 16.16 -1.24
C ALA A 35 -3.93 15.48 -1.27
N GLY A 36 -3.39 15.20 -2.46
CA GLY A 36 -2.04 14.66 -2.64
C GLY A 36 -0.89 15.63 -2.36
N ARG A 37 -1.06 16.95 -2.60
CA ARG A 37 -0.07 17.97 -2.22
C ARG A 37 -0.22 18.44 -0.79
N VAL A 38 -1.38 18.38 -0.15
CA VAL A 38 -1.50 18.64 1.30
C VAL A 38 -0.98 17.42 2.06
N GLU A 39 -1.04 16.20 1.53
CA GLU A 39 -0.23 15.10 2.06
C GLU A 39 1.28 15.30 1.84
N ALA A 40 1.73 15.83 0.69
CA ALA A 40 3.15 16.04 0.43
C ALA A 40 3.74 17.36 0.99
N SER A 41 2.94 18.40 1.23
CA SER A 41 3.39 19.74 1.63
C SER A 41 2.78 20.25 2.94
N ALA A 42 1.73 19.62 3.48
CA ALA A 42 1.30 19.84 4.86
C ALA A 42 1.84 18.78 5.84
N ALA A 43 2.61 17.79 5.35
CA ALA A 43 3.51 16.97 6.16
C ALA A 43 4.67 17.78 6.79
N GLY A 44 4.80 19.07 6.46
CA GLY A 44 5.79 19.97 7.08
C GLY A 44 5.26 20.91 8.16
N ALA A 45 3.94 21.14 8.30
CA ALA A 45 3.47 22.21 9.20
C ALA A 45 2.05 22.10 9.79
N ALA A 46 1.24 21.08 9.48
CA ALA A 46 -0.16 21.03 9.96
C ALA A 46 -0.56 19.70 10.62
N GLY A 47 0.35 19.11 11.38
CA GLY A 47 0.10 17.89 12.17
C GLY A 47 -0.62 18.14 13.50
N VAL A 48 -1.75 18.87 13.51
CA VAL A 48 -2.68 18.89 14.64
C VAL A 48 -4.10 19.07 14.09
N GLY A 49 -4.88 17.98 14.01
CA GLY A 49 -6.32 18.08 13.80
C GLY A 49 -6.96 16.92 13.04
N SER A 50 -7.62 16.05 13.81
CA SER A 50 -8.77 15.22 13.41
C SER A 50 -8.53 13.83 12.79
N GLY A 51 -8.38 12.82 13.67
CA GLY A 51 -9.56 12.01 14.01
C GLY A 51 -9.98 10.82 13.14
N SER A 52 -9.21 10.40 12.14
CA SER A 52 -9.29 9.00 11.68
C SER A 52 -8.20 8.22 12.39
N ALA A 53 -8.50 7.07 13.01
CA ALA A 53 -7.48 6.20 13.58
C ALA A 53 -6.35 6.06 12.55
N ALA A 54 -5.15 6.55 12.88
CA ALA A 54 -4.04 6.57 11.94
C ALA A 54 -3.87 5.13 11.44
N SER A 55 -4.04 4.92 10.12
CA SER A 55 -3.97 3.58 9.56
C SER A 55 -2.66 2.95 10.06
N PRO A 56 -2.65 1.69 10.52
CA PRO A 56 -1.42 1.04 10.97
C PRO A 56 -0.28 1.21 9.96
N SER A 57 -0.60 1.19 8.66
CA SER A 57 0.33 1.47 7.56
C SER A 57 0.91 2.89 7.55
N ASP A 58 0.15 3.91 7.98
CA ASP A 58 0.59 5.32 8.08
C ASP A 58 1.60 5.51 9.20
N GLN A 59 1.43 4.78 10.31
CA GLN A 59 2.39 4.80 11.41
C GLN A 59 3.74 4.24 10.96
N LEU A 60 3.72 3.12 10.23
CA LEU A 60 4.93 2.54 9.63
C LEU A 60 5.60 3.50 8.65
N THR A 61 4.85 4.27 7.87
CA THR A 61 5.45 5.27 6.97
C THR A 61 6.20 6.37 7.74
N ARG A 62 5.70 6.77 8.91
CA ARG A 62 6.41 7.74 9.78
C ARG A 62 7.69 7.15 10.38
N THR A 63 7.65 5.87 10.77
CA THR A 63 8.80 5.16 11.36
C THR A 63 9.89 4.89 10.32
N HIS A 64 9.54 4.29 9.18
CA HIS A 64 10.51 3.91 8.15
C HIS A 64 10.91 5.07 7.22
N ARG A 65 10.16 6.20 7.27
CA ARG A 65 10.32 7.35 6.36
C ARG A 65 10.23 6.96 4.89
N MET A 66 9.33 6.02 4.60
CA MET A 66 9.11 5.46 3.26
C MET A 66 7.68 4.92 3.16
N THR A 67 7.05 5.17 2.02
CA THR A 67 5.70 4.66 1.74
C THR A 67 5.76 3.20 1.30
N LEU A 68 4.63 2.48 1.45
CA LEU A 68 4.54 1.09 0.97
C LEU A 68 4.77 1.00 -0.54
N ASP A 69 4.27 1.98 -1.30
CA ASP A 69 4.43 2.02 -2.75
C ASP A 69 5.87 2.32 -3.18
N GLU A 70 6.60 3.18 -2.45
CA GLU A 70 8.04 3.38 -2.69
C GLU A 70 8.81 2.08 -2.46
N ALA A 71 8.48 1.32 -1.39
CA ALA A 71 9.12 0.04 -1.12
C ALA A 71 8.85 -1.01 -2.22
N LYS A 72 7.61 -1.07 -2.75
CA LYS A 72 7.26 -1.92 -3.91
C LYS A 72 8.10 -1.58 -5.14
N LEU A 73 8.24 -0.29 -5.44
CA LEU A 73 9.00 0.18 -6.59
C LEU A 73 10.49 -0.14 -6.44
N ILE A 74 11.07 0.09 -5.26
CA ILE A 74 12.49 -0.21 -4.98
C ILE A 74 12.77 -1.71 -5.18
N LEU A 75 11.90 -2.59 -4.66
CA LEU A 75 12.08 -4.04 -4.79
C LEU A 75 11.47 -4.63 -6.07
N ASN A 76 11.02 -3.78 -7.01
CA ASN A 76 10.40 -4.19 -8.27
C ASN A 76 9.31 -5.26 -8.09
N LEU A 77 8.45 -5.06 -7.09
CA LEU A 77 7.32 -5.93 -6.80
C LEU A 77 6.11 -5.47 -7.60
N LYS A 78 5.56 -6.38 -8.40
CA LYS A 78 4.35 -6.13 -9.21
C LYS A 78 3.06 -6.36 -8.42
N GLN A 79 3.17 -7.05 -7.28
CA GLN A 79 2.03 -7.57 -6.54
C GLN A 79 1.60 -6.58 -5.47
N ASP A 80 0.29 -6.52 -5.23
CA ASP A 80 -0.24 -5.63 -4.19
C ASP A 80 0.05 -6.18 -2.80
N VAL A 81 1.14 -5.68 -2.20
CA VAL A 81 1.57 -6.07 -0.84
C VAL A 81 0.82 -5.38 0.31
N SER A 82 -0.29 -4.69 0.02
CA SER A 82 -1.09 -4.03 1.06
C SER A 82 -1.93 -5.04 1.85
N ALA A 83 -2.32 -4.67 3.08
CA ALA A 83 -3.20 -5.48 3.91
C ALA A 83 -4.51 -5.89 3.18
N ALA A 84 -5.05 -4.98 2.38
CA ALA A 84 -6.26 -5.20 1.57
C ALA A 84 -6.00 -6.08 0.33
N GLY A 85 -4.79 -6.04 -0.26
CA GLY A 85 -4.42 -6.87 -1.40
C GLY A 85 -4.14 -8.32 -0.98
N LEU A 86 -3.42 -8.51 0.13
CA LEU A 86 -3.04 -9.83 0.63
C LEU A 86 -4.24 -10.62 1.15
N SER A 87 -5.17 -9.98 1.86
CA SER A 87 -6.39 -10.63 2.37
C SER A 87 -7.29 -11.16 1.25
N LYS A 88 -7.36 -10.49 0.09
CA LYS A 88 -8.09 -10.95 -1.10
C LYS A 88 -7.40 -12.11 -1.82
N SER A 89 -6.09 -12.26 -1.66
CA SER A 89 -5.30 -13.36 -2.21
C SER A 89 -5.20 -14.58 -1.30
N ALA A 90 -5.78 -14.54 -0.09
CA ALA A 90 -5.87 -15.72 0.76
C ALA A 90 -6.80 -16.75 0.10
N PRO A 91 -6.36 -18.01 -0.09
CA PRO A 91 -7.25 -19.03 -0.62
C PRO A 91 -8.40 -19.22 0.36
N ALA A 92 -9.61 -18.83 -0.04
CA ALA A 92 -10.82 -19.25 0.62
C ALA A 92 -10.89 -20.78 0.50
N ALA A 93 -10.66 -21.47 1.62
CA ALA A 93 -11.02 -22.87 1.88
C ALA A 93 -11.01 -23.82 0.65
N ALA A 94 -9.86 -24.45 0.37
CA ALA A 94 -9.86 -25.73 -0.34
C ALA A 94 -8.60 -26.51 0.03
N ALA A 95 -8.79 -27.53 0.86
CA ALA A 95 -7.89 -28.65 0.97
C ALA A 95 -7.80 -29.33 -0.40
N THR A 96 -6.70 -29.12 -1.10
CA THR A 96 -6.29 -29.98 -2.20
C THR A 96 -4.79 -30.16 -2.11
N GLU A 97 -4.39 -31.38 -1.80
CA GLU A 97 -3.00 -31.84 -1.75
C GLU A 97 -2.32 -31.60 -3.10
N GLY A 98 -1.42 -30.63 -3.12
CA GLY A 98 -0.55 -30.28 -4.22
C GLY A 98 0.34 -29.14 -3.74
N GLU A 99 1.65 -29.23 -3.98
CA GLU A 99 2.68 -28.28 -3.52
C GLU A 99 2.58 -26.88 -4.17
N GLY A 100 1.38 -26.29 -4.22
CA GLY A 100 1.16 -24.91 -4.61
C GLY A 100 1.51 -24.00 -3.45
N LYS A 101 2.71 -23.42 -3.47
CA LYS A 101 3.08 -22.30 -2.57
C LYS A 101 1.96 -21.26 -2.58
N SER A 102 1.52 -20.81 -1.41
CA SER A 102 0.49 -19.77 -1.33
C SER A 102 0.95 -18.52 -2.09
N ILE A 103 0.01 -17.71 -2.60
CA ILE A 103 0.35 -16.47 -3.31
C ILE A 103 1.26 -15.58 -2.45
N LEU A 104 1.06 -15.60 -1.12
CA LEU A 104 1.90 -14.89 -0.16
C LEU A 104 3.33 -15.39 -0.14
N ASP A 105 3.52 -16.71 -0.19
CA ASP A 105 4.85 -17.33 -0.21
C ASP A 105 5.58 -17.02 -1.52
N GLN A 106 4.86 -17.03 -2.64
CA GLN A 106 5.43 -16.64 -3.95
C GLN A 106 5.86 -15.17 -3.95
N VAL A 107 5.05 -14.28 -3.38
CA VAL A 107 5.39 -12.86 -3.22
C VAL A 107 6.58 -12.67 -2.31
N ARG A 108 6.65 -13.40 -1.19
CA ARG A 108 7.77 -13.37 -0.25
C ARG A 108 9.06 -13.85 -0.91
N GLU A 109 9.00 -14.94 -1.65
CA GLU A 109 10.15 -15.48 -2.39
C GLU A 109 10.64 -14.49 -3.45
N ALA A 110 9.73 -13.89 -4.22
CA ALA A 110 10.07 -12.86 -5.19
C ALA A 110 10.72 -11.63 -4.53
N MET A 111 10.21 -11.20 -3.37
CA MET A 111 10.79 -10.11 -2.60
C MET A 111 12.22 -10.42 -2.15
N VAL A 112 12.44 -11.59 -1.54
CA VAL A 112 13.77 -11.99 -1.06
C VAL A 112 14.75 -12.07 -2.23
N LYS A 113 14.34 -12.69 -3.35
CA LYS A 113 15.17 -12.80 -4.56
C LYS A 113 15.54 -11.43 -5.13
N ASN A 114 14.57 -10.51 -5.23
CA ASN A 114 14.82 -9.16 -5.73
C ASN A 114 15.71 -8.37 -4.76
N TYR A 115 15.48 -8.51 -3.46
CA TYR A 115 16.32 -7.91 -2.41
C TYR A 115 17.76 -8.39 -2.52
N ASP A 116 18.01 -9.69 -2.54
CA ASP A 116 19.37 -10.24 -2.57
C ASP A 116 20.13 -9.78 -3.82
N HIS A 117 19.44 -9.79 -4.97
CA HIS A 117 20.01 -9.29 -6.22
C HIS A 117 20.36 -7.80 -6.12
N LEU A 118 19.41 -6.95 -5.72
CA LEU A 118 19.62 -5.50 -5.63
C LEU A 118 20.66 -5.13 -4.56
N PHE A 119 20.68 -5.85 -3.45
CA PHE A 119 21.64 -5.63 -2.37
C PHE A 119 23.07 -5.97 -2.80
N ALA A 120 23.24 -7.09 -3.50
CA ALA A 120 24.54 -7.50 -4.04
C ALA A 120 25.03 -6.55 -5.15
N THR A 121 24.15 -6.19 -6.10
CA THR A 121 24.52 -5.28 -7.21
C THR A 121 24.88 -3.88 -6.71
N ASN A 122 24.24 -3.40 -5.65
CA ASN A 122 24.46 -2.05 -5.11
C ASN A 122 25.41 -2.03 -3.90
N ALA A 123 26.21 -3.08 -3.70
CA ALA A 123 27.19 -3.11 -2.62
C ALA A 123 28.12 -1.88 -2.69
N PRO A 124 28.35 -1.16 -1.58
CA PRO A 124 29.17 0.02 -1.56
C PRO A 124 30.65 -0.32 -1.80
N PRO A 125 31.46 0.68 -2.21
CA PRO A 125 32.90 0.51 -2.27
C PRO A 125 33.45 0.27 -0.88
N ALA A 126 34.55 -0.47 -0.79
CA ALA A 126 35.25 -0.66 0.46
C ALA A 126 35.71 0.69 1.05
N PRO A 127 35.85 0.79 2.39
CA PRO A 127 36.41 1.96 3.05
C PRO A 127 37.78 2.35 2.46
N LYS A 128 38.13 3.64 2.57
CA LYS A 128 39.41 4.15 2.07
C LYS A 128 40.58 3.30 2.58
N GLY A 129 41.34 2.72 1.65
CA GLY A 129 42.51 1.90 1.96
C GLY A 129 42.28 0.38 1.95
N GLN A 130 41.04 -0.08 1.72
CA GLN A 130 40.74 -1.50 1.54
C GLN A 130 40.43 -1.82 0.08
N THR A 131 40.90 -2.98 -0.39
CA THR A 131 40.60 -3.52 -1.72
C THR A 131 39.37 -4.44 -1.64
N GLY A 132 38.39 -4.20 -2.51
CA GLY A 132 37.13 -4.94 -2.54
C GLY A 132 35.90 -4.02 -2.56
N GLY A 133 34.72 -4.62 -2.40
CA GLY A 133 33.43 -3.91 -2.46
C GLY A 133 32.86 -3.79 -3.88
N GLY A 134 31.65 -3.25 -3.97
CA GLY A 134 30.97 -3.01 -5.24
C GLY A 134 31.15 -1.59 -5.75
N ALA A 135 30.60 -1.32 -6.94
CA ALA A 135 30.53 0.03 -7.52
C ALA A 135 29.26 0.79 -7.09
N GLY A 136 28.48 0.23 -6.15
CA GLY A 136 27.24 0.80 -5.66
C GLY A 136 27.46 1.92 -4.63
N SER A 137 26.38 2.34 -3.98
CA SER A 137 26.45 3.34 -2.92
C SER A 137 25.76 2.86 -1.65
N PHE A 138 26.31 3.27 -0.51
CA PHE A 138 25.74 2.95 0.80
C PHE A 138 24.31 3.49 0.94
N TYR A 139 24.01 4.63 0.30
CA TYR A 139 22.67 5.20 0.27
C TYR A 139 21.66 4.29 -0.42
N ILE A 140 21.98 3.80 -1.62
CA ILE A 140 21.09 2.91 -2.37
C ILE A 140 20.93 1.57 -1.66
N GLN A 141 22.02 1.01 -1.13
CA GLN A 141 21.95 -0.22 -0.33
C GLN A 141 21.05 -0.02 0.91
N SER A 142 21.19 1.10 1.62
CA SER A 142 20.34 1.45 2.77
C SER A 142 18.86 1.60 2.39
N LYS A 143 18.56 2.13 1.19
CA LYS A 143 17.19 2.23 0.67
C LYS A 143 16.59 0.86 0.37
N VAL A 144 17.37 -0.05 -0.21
CA VAL A 144 16.95 -1.45 -0.47
C VAL A 144 16.65 -2.17 0.84
N VAL A 145 17.50 -2.02 1.86
CA VAL A 145 17.28 -2.60 3.20
C VAL A 145 16.00 -2.05 3.83
N ARG A 146 15.83 -0.73 3.87
CA ARG A 146 14.61 -0.12 4.42
C ARG A 146 13.36 -0.58 3.68
N ALA A 147 13.45 -0.83 2.36
CA ALA A 147 12.29 -1.22 1.55
C ALA A 147 11.80 -2.60 1.96
N ARG A 148 12.74 -3.51 2.19
CA ARG A 148 12.45 -4.83 2.75
C ARG A 148 11.83 -4.72 4.14
N GLU A 149 12.45 -3.99 5.06
CA GLU A 149 11.95 -3.81 6.43
C GLU A 149 10.53 -3.23 6.45
N ARG A 150 10.23 -2.26 5.58
CA ARG A 150 8.89 -1.64 5.47
C ARG A 150 7.82 -2.65 5.04
N ILE A 151 8.14 -3.54 4.10
CA ILE A 151 7.21 -4.57 3.62
C ILE A 151 7.04 -5.67 4.66
N GLU A 152 8.12 -6.10 5.30
CA GLU A 152 8.07 -7.07 6.40
C GLU A 152 7.24 -6.56 7.57
N ALA A 153 7.36 -5.27 7.93
CA ALA A 153 6.54 -4.64 8.95
C ALA A 153 5.05 -4.60 8.57
N GLU A 154 4.72 -4.36 7.29
CA GLU A 154 3.32 -4.41 6.81
C GLU A 154 2.72 -5.81 6.96
N TRP A 155 3.49 -6.85 6.65
CA TRP A 155 3.08 -8.24 6.84
C TRP A 155 2.98 -8.63 8.32
N GLY A 156 3.81 -8.05 9.18
CA GLY A 156 3.70 -8.19 10.63
C GLY A 156 2.37 -7.66 11.15
N LEU A 157 1.92 -6.49 10.69
CA LEU A 157 0.61 -5.92 11.05
C LEU A 157 -0.57 -6.82 10.62
N LEU A 158 -0.47 -7.42 9.43
CA LEU A 158 -1.45 -8.38 8.91
C LEU A 158 -1.57 -9.62 9.81
N ASN A 159 -0.44 -10.17 10.26
CA ASN A 159 -0.43 -11.35 11.13
C ASN A 159 -0.96 -11.01 12.53
N ALA A 160 -0.52 -9.89 13.12
CA ALA A 160 -1.02 -9.41 14.40
C ALA A 160 -2.54 -9.12 14.38
N GLY A 161 -3.06 -8.59 13.26
CA GLY A 161 -4.50 -8.41 13.06
C GLY A 161 -5.28 -9.73 13.05
N LYS A 162 -4.75 -10.76 12.38
CA LYS A 162 -5.35 -12.11 12.37
C LYS A 162 -5.34 -12.77 13.76
N GLU A 163 -4.26 -12.60 14.51
CA GLU A 163 -4.15 -13.13 15.88
C GLU A 163 -5.13 -12.43 16.84
N ALA A 164 -5.32 -11.11 16.69
CA ALA A 164 -6.30 -10.36 17.46
C ALA A 164 -7.76 -10.75 17.10
N GLU A 165 -8.07 -10.99 15.82
CA GLU A 165 -9.38 -11.49 15.40
C GLU A 165 -9.66 -12.91 15.89
N ALA A 166 -8.66 -13.80 15.87
CA ALA A 166 -8.79 -15.16 16.38
C ALA A 166 -9.02 -15.19 17.90
N GLY A 167 -8.30 -14.34 18.65
CA GLY A 167 -8.51 -14.19 20.10
C GLY A 167 -9.86 -13.59 20.47
N ALA A 168 -10.37 -12.64 19.67
CA ALA A 168 -11.70 -12.06 19.87
C ALA A 168 -12.83 -13.06 19.54
N ALA A 169 -12.65 -13.90 18.51
CA ALA A 169 -13.59 -14.95 18.17
C ALA A 169 -13.69 -16.01 19.29
N ASP A 170 -12.55 -16.41 19.88
CA ASP A 170 -12.51 -17.36 21.00
C ASP A 170 -13.16 -16.77 22.29
N ALA A 171 -12.92 -15.48 22.57
CA ALA A 171 -13.58 -14.79 23.67
C ALA A 171 -15.11 -14.69 23.50
N SER A 172 -15.59 -14.39 22.29
CA SER A 172 -17.04 -14.34 22.00
C SER A 172 -17.72 -15.72 22.05
N ALA A 173 -16.99 -16.79 21.72
CA ALA A 173 -17.47 -18.17 21.82
C ALA A 173 -17.55 -18.66 23.29
N ALA A 174 -16.67 -18.16 24.16
CA ALA A 174 -16.71 -18.42 25.60
C ALA A 174 -17.89 -17.70 26.28
N GLU A 175 -18.17 -16.45 25.91
CA GLU A 175 -19.33 -15.69 26.44
C GLU A 175 -20.67 -16.31 26.00
N GLY A 176 -20.78 -16.78 24.74
CA GLY A 176 -21.99 -17.45 24.26
C GLY A 176 -22.31 -18.79 24.93
N LYS A 177 -21.29 -19.51 25.45
CA LYS A 177 -21.49 -20.74 26.23
C LYS A 177 -21.92 -20.46 27.67
N ALA A 178 -21.45 -19.37 28.28
CA ALA A 178 -21.84 -18.98 29.63
C ALA A 178 -23.31 -18.53 29.70
N ASP A 179 -23.80 -17.84 28.67
CA ASP A 179 -25.18 -17.34 28.63
C ASP A 179 -26.20 -18.47 28.32
N GLN A 180 -25.79 -19.52 27.62
CA GLN A 180 -26.63 -20.69 27.34
C GLN A 180 -26.76 -21.64 28.55
N ALA A 181 -25.76 -21.66 29.45
CA ALA A 181 -25.80 -22.45 30.68
C ALA A 181 -26.68 -21.81 31.78
N ASN A 182 -26.93 -20.50 31.72
CA ASN A 182 -27.74 -19.78 32.71
C ASN A 182 -29.24 -19.69 32.35
N LYS A 183 -29.68 -20.39 31.29
CA LYS A 183 -31.06 -20.33 30.76
C LYS A 183 -31.80 -21.67 30.77
N MET A 184 -31.29 -22.68 31.48
CA MET A 184 -32.05 -23.91 31.75
C MET A 184 -32.75 -23.79 33.11
N PRO A 185 -34.10 -23.76 33.16
CA PRO A 185 -34.86 -23.83 34.40
C PRO A 185 -34.87 -25.24 35.02
#